data_AF-A0A225VDD4-F1
#
_entry.id   AF-A0A225VDD4-F1
#
_cell.length_a   1.000
_cell.length_b   1.000
_cell.length_c   1.000
_cell.angle_alpha   90.00
_cell.angle_beta   90.00
_cell.angle_gamma   90.00
#
_symmetry.space_group_name_H-M   'P 1'
#
loop_
_entity.id
_entity.type
_entity.pdbx_description
1 polymer ?
#
loop_
_entity_poly.entity_id
_entity_poly.type
_entity_poly.pdbx_seq_one_letter_code
_entity_poly.pdbx_strand_id
1 'polypeptide(L)'
;FQMIESQRDPVKGKGVVTMLEAVGLMDKVMDDPERVAIIFVRVGDSESVFTRKQEISWEPPVDTEFVDIIPDISNNPAKKEALDEAQIKTLGDLREQCDGMCRSKNHLLNQCVEDYKKFEERQELTSKMLVKIPQYVWEM
;
A
#
# COMPACT_ATOMS: atom_id res chain seq x y z
N PHE A 1 -36.35 17.45 8.19
CA PHE A 1 -35.15 17.35 7.34
C PHE A 1 -34.19 16.39 8.02
N GLN A 2 -34.10 15.14 7.55
CA GLN A 2 -33.02 14.23 7.93
C GLN A 2 -31.76 14.76 7.24
N MET A 3 -30.79 15.23 8.02
CA MET A 3 -29.42 15.33 7.52
C MET A 3 -29.03 13.91 7.14
N ILE A 4 -28.85 13.70 5.83
CA ILE A 4 -28.04 12.60 5.33
C ILE A 4 -26.70 12.80 6.01
N GLU A 5 -26.38 11.90 6.94
CA GLU A 5 -25.05 11.73 7.50
C GLU A 5 -24.12 11.73 6.30
N SER A 6 -23.45 12.86 6.02
CA SER A 6 -22.55 12.95 4.88
C SER A 6 -21.57 11.83 5.10
N GLN A 7 -21.63 10.81 4.23
CA GLN A 7 -20.75 9.65 4.25
C GLN A 7 -19.38 10.16 4.66
N ARG A 8 -18.89 9.71 5.82
CA ARG A 8 -17.52 9.96 6.23
C ARG A 8 -16.68 9.34 5.12
N ASP A 9 -16.23 10.15 4.16
CA ASP A 9 -15.44 9.63 3.06
C ASP A 9 -14.22 8.96 3.68
N PRO A 10 -14.05 7.64 3.51
CA PRO A 10 -12.96 6.93 4.14
C PRO A 10 -11.64 7.50 3.63
N VAL A 11 -10.70 7.67 4.55
CA VAL A 11 -9.38 8.21 4.22
C VAL A 11 -8.69 7.19 3.35
N LYS A 12 -8.35 7.57 2.12
CA LYS A 12 -7.70 6.67 1.17
C LYS A 12 -6.24 6.47 1.59
N GLY A 13 -5.89 5.27 2.04
CA GLY A 13 -4.55 4.91 2.50
C GLY A 13 -3.48 5.16 1.44
N LYS A 14 -3.80 4.96 0.16
CA LYS A 14 -2.92 5.30 -0.96
C LYS A 14 -2.46 6.76 -0.94
N GLY A 15 -3.38 7.70 -0.66
CA GLY A 15 -3.02 9.11 -0.54
C GLY A 15 -2.11 9.41 0.65
N VAL A 16 -2.34 8.74 1.78
CA VAL A 16 -1.49 8.85 2.97
C VAL A 16 -0.09 8.34 2.67
N VAL A 17 0.05 7.15 2.08
CA VAL A 17 1.34 6.55 1.72
C VAL A 17 2.10 7.43 0.73
N THR A 18 1.45 7.89 -0.35
CA THR A 18 2.07 8.79 -1.33
C THR A 18 2.58 10.08 -0.66
N MET A 19 1.82 10.64 0.28
CA MET A 19 2.27 11.81 1.03
C MET A 19 3.49 11.50 1.92
N LEU A 20 3.45 10.41 2.69
CA LEU A 20 4.54 9.98 3.57
C LEU A 20 5.84 9.70 2.80
N GLU A 21 5.74 9.11 1.62
CA GLU A 21 6.86 8.91 0.70
C GLU A 21 7.41 10.24 0.20
N ALA A 22 6.54 11.15 -0.27
CA ALA A 22 6.94 12.45 -0.79
C ALA A 22 7.67 13.32 0.26
N VAL A 23 7.31 13.19 1.54
CA VAL A 23 7.99 13.91 2.64
C VAL A 23 9.13 13.11 3.29
N GLY A 24 9.46 11.93 2.78
CA GLY A 24 10.56 11.10 3.31
C GLY A 24 10.33 10.59 4.74
N LEU A 25 9.08 10.38 5.13
CA LEU A 25 8.71 9.86 6.46
C LEU A 25 8.34 8.38 6.45
N MET A 26 8.19 7.75 5.28
CA MET A 26 7.71 6.38 5.16
C MET A 26 8.47 5.39 6.06
N ASP A 27 9.81 5.42 6.05
CA ASP A 27 10.61 4.49 6.87
C ASP A 27 10.40 4.69 8.38
N LYS A 28 10.26 5.95 8.82
CA LYS A 28 10.02 6.28 10.22
C LYS A 28 8.64 5.80 10.68
N VAL A 29 7.63 5.94 9.83
CA VAL A 29 6.26 5.50 10.13
C VAL A 29 6.14 3.98 10.08
N MET A 30 6.91 3.32 9.23
CA MET A 30 6.97 1.85 9.19
C MET A 30 7.62 1.25 10.43
N ASP A 31 8.64 1.92 11.00
CA ASP A 31 9.31 1.51 12.24
C ASP A 31 8.44 1.79 13.48
N ASP A 32 7.90 3.02 13.58
CA ASP A 32 7.05 3.45 14.68
C ASP A 32 5.88 4.33 14.17
N PRO A 33 4.72 3.71 13.87
CA PRO A 33 3.56 4.43 13.34
C PRO A 33 2.99 5.50 14.26
N GLU A 34 3.30 5.46 15.57
CA GLU A 34 2.77 6.42 16.56
C GLU A 34 3.54 7.75 16.55
N ARG A 35 4.68 7.84 15.85
CA ARG A 35 5.47 9.08 15.71
C ARG A 35 4.89 10.08 14.72
N VAL A 36 3.92 9.66 13.92
CA VAL A 36 3.20 10.54 12.99
C VAL A 36 1.73 10.50 13.34
N ALA A 37 1.10 11.67 13.34
CA ALA A 37 -0.33 11.80 13.54
C ALA A 37 -0.98 12.44 12.32
N ILE A 38 -2.16 11.96 11.97
CA ILE A 38 -3.02 12.61 10.97
C ILE A 38 -3.97 13.55 11.70
N ILE A 39 -3.93 14.83 11.35
CA ILE A 39 -4.79 15.86 11.95
C ILE A 39 -5.83 16.27 10.90
N PHE A 40 -7.10 16.07 11.23
CA PHE A 40 -8.23 16.49 10.41
C PHE A 40 -8.67 17.87 10.87
N VAL A 41 -8.51 18.86 10.00
CA VAL A 41 -8.92 20.23 10.29
C VAL A 41 -10.35 20.43 9.80
N ARG A 42 -11.25 20.81 10.72
CA ARG A 42 -12.67 21.07 10.41
C ARG A 42 -13.02 22.52 10.74
N VAL A 43 -13.75 23.15 9.83
CA VAL A 43 -14.32 24.50 10.00
C VAL A 43 -15.78 24.34 10.44
N GLY A 44 -16.13 24.72 11.67
CA GLY A 44 -17.52 24.82 12.14
C GLY A 44 -17.80 24.36 13.58
N ASP A 45 -18.88 24.91 14.17
CA ASP A 45 -19.28 24.83 15.61
C ASP A 45 -19.77 23.45 16.12
N SER A 46 -19.55 22.35 15.38
CA SER A 46 -20.11 21.05 15.80
C SER A 46 -19.06 20.21 16.55
N GLU A 47 -19.24 20.12 17.88
CA GLU A 47 -18.48 19.36 18.91
C GLU A 47 -18.33 17.84 18.67
N SER A 48 -18.53 17.35 17.45
CA SER A 48 -18.22 15.95 17.13
C SER A 48 -16.70 15.76 17.01
N VAL A 49 -16.02 15.78 18.15
CA VAL A 49 -14.74 15.07 18.36
C VAL A 49 -14.89 13.68 17.74
N PHE A 50 -13.83 13.14 17.13
CA PHE A 50 -13.88 11.75 16.65
C PHE A 50 -14.31 10.83 17.79
N THR A 51 -15.56 10.38 17.76
CA THR A 51 -16.06 9.38 18.71
C THR A 51 -15.37 8.04 18.47
N ARG A 52 -14.81 7.85 17.27
CA ARG A 52 -14.00 6.70 16.84
C ARG A 52 -12.98 7.14 15.79
N LYS A 53 -11.82 6.46 15.77
CA LYS A 53 -10.81 6.57 14.72
C LYS A 53 -11.44 6.34 13.33
N GLN A 54 -11.11 7.16 12.33
CA GLN A 54 -11.56 6.90 10.97
C GLN A 54 -10.80 5.71 10.39
N GLU A 55 -11.52 4.88 9.64
CA GLU A 55 -10.91 3.81 8.88
C GLU A 55 -10.07 4.40 7.74
N ILE A 56 -8.82 3.95 7.63
CA ILE A 56 -7.96 4.26 6.50
C ILE A 56 -7.98 3.03 5.60
N SER A 57 -8.72 3.10 4.48
CA SER A 57 -8.83 1.97 3.55
C SER A 57 -7.49 1.76 2.83
N TRP A 58 -6.93 0.55 2.93
CA TRP A 58 -5.81 0.10 2.13
C TRP A 58 -6.28 -1.01 1.19
N GLU A 59 -6.30 -0.71 -0.10
CA GLU A 59 -6.59 -1.67 -1.16
C GLU A 59 -5.25 -2.11 -1.75
N PRO A 60 -4.75 -3.31 -1.39
CA PRO A 60 -3.55 -3.84 -2.00
C PRO A 60 -3.79 -4.13 -3.49
N PRO A 61 -2.72 -4.12 -4.30
CA PRO A 61 -2.71 -4.63 -5.67
C PRO A 61 -3.43 -5.97 -5.83
N VAL A 62 -4.22 -6.08 -6.89
CA VAL A 62 -4.94 -7.31 -7.24
C VAL A 62 -4.17 -8.13 -8.28
N ASP A 63 -4.46 -9.42 -8.38
CA ASP A 63 -3.72 -10.36 -9.23
C ASP A 63 -3.69 -9.98 -10.72
N THR A 64 -4.68 -9.22 -11.20
CA THR A 64 -4.75 -8.74 -12.59
C THR A 64 -3.85 -7.54 -12.88
N GLU A 65 -3.26 -6.92 -11.85
CA GLU A 65 -2.32 -5.81 -12.05
C GLU A 65 -1.01 -6.29 -12.67
N PHE A 66 -0.37 -5.42 -13.45
CA PHE A 66 0.89 -5.73 -14.10
C PHE A 66 2.05 -5.78 -13.10
N VAL A 67 3.02 -6.65 -13.36
CA VAL A 67 4.26 -6.76 -12.56
C VAL A 67 5.08 -5.47 -12.50
N ASP A 68 4.84 -4.54 -13.43
CA ASP A 68 5.49 -3.23 -13.52
C ASP A 68 5.20 -2.30 -12.33
N ILE A 69 4.23 -2.62 -11.49
CA ILE A 69 4.02 -1.87 -10.24
C ILE A 69 5.11 -2.13 -9.21
N ILE A 70 5.91 -3.21 -9.37
CA ILE A 70 7.00 -3.58 -8.47
C ILE A 70 8.26 -2.82 -8.90
N PRO A 71 8.77 -1.85 -8.11
CA PRO A 71 9.89 -1.01 -8.54
C PRO A 71 11.17 -1.79 -8.90
N ASP A 72 11.47 -2.86 -8.17
CA ASP A 72 12.65 -3.69 -8.41
C ASP A 72 12.61 -4.48 -9.73
N ILE A 73 11.41 -4.65 -10.29
CA ILE A 73 11.16 -5.25 -11.61
C ILE A 73 11.10 -4.15 -12.67
N SER A 74 10.30 -3.11 -12.45
CA SER A 74 10.06 -2.07 -13.45
C SER A 74 11.30 -1.26 -13.80
N ASN A 75 12.21 -1.08 -12.85
CA ASN A 75 13.49 -0.39 -13.02
C ASN A 75 14.62 -1.31 -13.56
N ASN A 76 14.34 -2.59 -13.82
CA ASN A 76 15.35 -3.56 -14.28
C ASN A 76 14.96 -4.20 -15.63
N PRO A 77 15.50 -3.71 -16.76
CA PRO A 77 15.16 -4.23 -18.09
C PRO A 77 15.38 -5.74 -18.26
N ALA A 78 16.44 -6.31 -17.66
CA ALA A 78 16.73 -7.74 -17.78
C ALA A 78 15.68 -8.59 -17.08
N LYS A 79 15.13 -8.13 -15.94
CA LYS A 79 14.00 -8.79 -15.28
C LYS A 79 12.74 -8.73 -16.13
N LYS A 80 12.47 -7.58 -16.77
CA LYS A 80 11.33 -7.42 -17.67
C LYS A 80 11.40 -8.37 -18.86
N GLU A 81 12.57 -8.44 -19.51
CA GLU A 81 12.81 -9.38 -20.61
C GLU A 81 12.62 -10.84 -20.19
N ALA A 82 13.18 -11.23 -19.03
CA ALA A 82 13.00 -12.59 -18.50
C ALA A 82 11.53 -12.94 -18.22
N LEU A 83 10.74 -12.00 -17.72
CA LEU A 83 9.30 -12.17 -17.49
C LEU A 83 8.53 -12.27 -18.81
N ASP A 84 8.86 -11.43 -19.79
CA ASP A 84 8.26 -11.46 -21.13
C ASP A 84 8.54 -12.79 -21.85
N GLU A 85 9.77 -13.30 -21.80
CA GLU A 85 10.15 -14.61 -22.35
C GLU A 85 9.35 -15.76 -21.72
N ALA A 86 9.05 -15.65 -20.42
CA ALA A 86 8.24 -16.61 -19.68
C ALA A 86 6.73 -16.36 -19.78
N GLN A 87 6.31 -15.32 -20.51
CA GLN A 87 4.92 -14.88 -20.64
C GLN A 87 4.25 -14.49 -19.31
N ILE A 88 5.03 -14.07 -18.31
CA ILE A 88 4.57 -13.63 -17.00
C ILE A 88 4.33 -12.12 -17.07
N LYS A 89 3.07 -11.68 -16.90
CA LYS A 89 2.70 -10.27 -17.08
C LYS A 89 2.03 -9.67 -15.85
N THR A 90 1.39 -10.50 -15.05
CA THR A 90 0.55 -10.07 -13.93
C THR A 90 1.08 -10.55 -12.58
N LEU A 91 0.60 -9.95 -11.50
CA LEU A 91 0.90 -10.40 -10.14
C LEU A 91 0.40 -11.83 -9.89
N GLY A 92 -0.74 -12.20 -10.48
CA GLY A 92 -1.27 -13.56 -10.42
C GLY A 92 -0.31 -14.57 -11.04
N ASP A 93 0.27 -14.26 -12.21
CA ASP A 93 1.27 -15.11 -12.85
C ASP A 93 2.50 -15.31 -11.93
N LEU A 94 2.97 -14.24 -11.27
CA LEU A 94 4.09 -14.32 -10.32
C LEU A 94 3.73 -15.14 -9.07
N ARG A 95 2.50 -15.03 -8.57
CA ARG A 95 2.02 -15.84 -7.45
C ARG A 95 2.04 -17.33 -7.80
N GLU A 96 1.54 -17.70 -8.98
CA GLU A 96 1.59 -19.09 -9.45
C GLU A 96 3.03 -19.63 -9.53
N GLN A 97 3.99 -18.79 -9.94
CA GLN A 97 5.42 -19.17 -9.91
C GLN A 97 5.96 -19.35 -8.48
N CYS A 98 5.46 -18.59 -7.51
CA CYS A 98 5.83 -18.74 -6.10
C CYS A 98 5.32 -20.07 -5.53
N ASP A 99 4.05 -20.39 -5.80
CA ASP A 99 3.37 -21.56 -5.25
C ASP A 99 3.81 -22.87 -5.90
N GLY A 100 4.24 -22.81 -7.17
CA GLY A 100 4.66 -23.97 -7.95
C GLY A 100 5.91 -24.72 -7.43
N MET A 101 6.57 -24.25 -6.36
CA MET A 101 7.79 -24.81 -5.75
C MET A 101 8.98 -25.06 -6.72
N CYS A 102 8.83 -24.71 -8.00
CA CYS A 102 9.78 -25.02 -9.05
C CYS A 102 10.64 -23.78 -9.30
N ARG A 103 11.82 -23.75 -8.69
CA ARG A 103 12.81 -22.71 -9.01
C ARG A 103 13.09 -22.78 -10.50
N SER A 104 12.81 -21.69 -11.21
CA SER A 104 13.14 -21.58 -12.61
C SER A 104 14.66 -21.77 -12.77
N LYS A 105 15.07 -22.41 -13.87
CA LYS A 105 16.50 -22.42 -14.25
C LYS A 105 16.99 -21.01 -14.57
N ASN A 106 16.08 -20.08 -14.86
CA ASN A 106 16.40 -18.68 -15.06
C ASN A 106 16.55 -17.97 -13.70
N HIS A 107 17.77 -17.54 -13.40
CA HIS A 107 18.08 -16.81 -12.17
C HIS A 107 17.31 -15.49 -12.05
N LEU A 108 17.06 -14.79 -13.16
CA LEU A 108 16.31 -13.52 -13.15
C LEU A 108 14.85 -13.75 -12.75
N LEU A 109 14.22 -14.83 -13.23
CA LEU A 109 12.86 -15.19 -12.80
C LEU A 109 12.78 -15.49 -11.31
N ASN A 110 13.78 -16.19 -10.75
CA ASN A 110 13.85 -16.41 -9.31
C ASN A 110 14.00 -15.09 -8.54
N GLN A 111 14.75 -14.11 -9.07
CA GLN A 111 14.82 -12.78 -8.45
C GLN A 111 13.47 -12.05 -8.51
N CYS A 112 12.75 -12.11 -9.63
CA CYS A 112 11.41 -11.50 -9.74
C CYS A 112 10.44 -12.09 -8.72
N VAL A 113 10.50 -13.41 -8.50
CA VAL A 113 9.71 -14.11 -7.46
C VAL A 113 10.05 -13.60 -6.05
N GLU A 114 11.34 -13.40 -5.74
CA GLU A 114 11.74 -12.88 -4.44
C GLU A 114 11.35 -11.40 -4.24
N ASP A 115 11.43 -10.59 -5.30
CA ASP A 115 10.99 -9.20 -5.26
C ASP A 115 9.46 -9.10 -5.09
N TYR A 116 8.71 -10.00 -5.72
CA TYR A 116 7.26 -10.13 -5.51
C TYR A 116 6.92 -10.46 -4.06
N LYS A 117 7.62 -11.41 -3.43
CA LYS A 117 7.38 -11.73 -2.00
C LYS A 117 7.65 -10.54 -1.09
N LYS A 118 8.76 -9.81 -1.32
CA LYS A 118 9.06 -8.58 -0.57
C LYS A 118 7.99 -7.51 -0.80
N PHE A 119 7.48 -7.42 -2.02
CA PHE A 119 6.41 -6.51 -2.36
C PHE A 119 5.12 -6.87 -1.61
N GLU A 120 4.70 -8.13 -1.60
CA GLU A 120 3.52 -8.59 -0.83
C GLU A 120 3.69 -8.34 0.68
N GLU A 121 4.85 -8.67 1.24
CA GLU A 121 5.16 -8.37 2.64
C GLU A 121 5.04 -6.86 2.93
N ARG A 122 5.53 -6.02 2.01
CA ARG A 122 5.40 -4.57 2.11
C ARG A 122 3.93 -4.11 2.07
N GLN A 123 3.08 -4.72 1.25
CA GLN A 123 1.63 -4.42 1.23
C GLN A 123 0.98 -4.74 2.58
N GLU A 124 1.30 -5.90 3.17
CA GLU A 124 0.76 -6.31 4.46
C GLU A 124 1.22 -5.38 5.60
N LEU A 125 2.51 -5.06 5.63
CA LEU A 125 3.08 -4.14 6.61
C LEU A 125 2.48 -2.73 6.47
N THR A 126 2.24 -2.27 5.24
CA THR A 126 1.60 -0.97 4.98
C THR A 126 0.18 -0.94 5.56
N SER A 127 -0.61 -1.99 5.32
CA SER A 127 -1.95 -2.12 5.91
C SER A 127 -1.91 -2.04 7.44
N LYS A 128 -1.02 -2.80 8.08
CA LYS A 128 -0.84 -2.79 9.55
C LYS A 128 -0.40 -1.42 10.09
N MET A 129 0.49 -0.75 9.37
CA MET A 129 1.02 0.57 9.72
C MET A 129 -0.07 1.64 9.68
N LEU A 130 -0.88 1.68 8.62
CA LEU A 130 -2.00 2.64 8.48
C LEU A 130 -3.03 2.49 9.61
N VAL A 131 -3.33 1.26 10.03
CA VAL A 131 -4.25 1.00 11.15
C VAL A 131 -3.72 1.53 12.49
N LYS A 132 -2.42 1.74 12.64
CA LYS A 132 -1.80 2.21 13.89
C LYS A 132 -1.65 3.73 13.98
N ILE A 133 -1.52 4.44 12.86
CA ILE A 133 -1.31 5.91 12.84
C ILE A 133 -2.38 6.65 13.68
N PRO A 134 -2.01 7.39 14.73
CA PRO A 134 -2.92 8.23 15.51
C PRO A 134 -3.66 9.26 14.64
N GLN A 135 -4.91 9.55 15.00
CA GLN A 135 -5.78 10.50 14.30
C GLN A 135 -6.43 11.46 15.29
N TYR A 136 -6.46 12.75 14.94
CA TYR A 136 -7.04 13.81 15.78
C TYR A 136 -7.90 14.76 14.94
N VAL A 137 -8.87 15.41 15.58
CA VAL A 137 -9.60 16.55 15.00
C VAL A 137 -9.01 17.85 15.54
N TRP A 138 -8.80 18.83 14.68
CA TRP A 138 -8.57 20.21 15.06
C TRP A 138 -9.79 21.04 14.67
N GLU A 139 -10.46 21.61 15.68
CA GLU A 139 -11.59 22.54 15.49
C GLU A 139 -11.01 23.96 15.30
N MET A 140 -11.35 24.61 14.18
CA MET A 140 -10.98 26.00 13.88
C MET A 140 -12.13 26.96 14.17
#